data_AF-A0A4Q5YPG2-F1
#
_entry.id   AF-A0A4Q5YPG2-F1
#
_cell.length_a   1.000
_cell.length_b   1.000
_cell.length_c   1.000
_cell.angle_alpha   90.00
_cell.angle_beta   90.00
_cell.angle_gamma   90.00
#
_symmetry.space_group_name_H-M   'P 1'
#
loop_
_entity.id
_entity.type
_entity.pdbx_description
1 polymer ?
#
loop_
_entity_poly.entity_id
_entity_poly.type
_entity_poly.pdbx_seq_one_letter_code
_entity_poly.pdbx_strand_id
1 'polypeptide(L)'
;MTLLSSGSSANYSLAFPAVAPSAGNFLTSDTSGQMSWSSTAGFSSTTTAAMTVYVRSDGSDTTCNGSANASVTSAPNCAFMTLQTALDKTPDILKHTVTIKIGTTLNAPTANRPMAIVNKLITAANETLGPMLIIEGNGGMQALSNFQAGASGILISKASRGVYLKNLNLNAFPETAVDVDGGVALFENSYFAANRNSVKVSRGGIAQFIGNSHSM
;
A
#
# COMPACT_ATOMS: atom_id res chain seq x y z
N MET A 1 -27.80 19.63 18.96
CA MET A 1 -28.30 19.25 17.62
C MET A 1 -28.95 17.88 17.77
N THR A 2 -30.26 17.76 17.55
CA THR A 2 -31.00 16.50 17.77
C THR A 2 -31.21 15.85 16.41
N LEU A 3 -30.61 14.69 16.19
CA LEU A 3 -30.84 13.88 14.99
C LEU A 3 -31.94 12.87 15.31
N LEU A 4 -33.07 12.97 14.62
CA LEU A 4 -34.17 12.01 14.70
C LEU A 4 -33.91 10.90 13.69
N SER A 5 -33.85 9.64 14.13
CA SER A 5 -33.84 8.51 13.20
C SER A 5 -35.25 8.29 12.67
N SER A 6 -35.40 8.16 11.35
CA SER A 6 -36.68 7.83 10.72
C SER A 6 -36.99 6.36 10.94
N GLY A 7 -37.50 5.97 12.11
CA GLY A 7 -38.13 4.65 12.27
C GLY A 7 -38.07 3.94 13.62
N SER A 8 -37.47 4.49 14.68
CA SER A 8 -37.60 3.88 16.02
C SER A 8 -37.78 4.92 17.12
N SER A 9 -38.65 4.62 18.09
CA SER A 9 -38.99 5.46 19.24
C SER A 9 -37.88 5.53 20.31
N ALA A 10 -36.65 5.16 19.95
CA ALA A 10 -35.50 5.21 20.86
C ALA A 10 -34.83 6.58 20.75
N ASN A 11 -34.89 7.36 21.83
CA ASN A 11 -34.11 8.58 21.96
C ASN A 11 -32.65 8.20 22.24
N TYR A 12 -31.76 8.46 21.28
CA TYR A 12 -30.32 8.31 21.49
C TYR A 12 -29.72 9.67 21.86
N SER A 13 -29.10 9.78 23.03
CA SER A 13 -28.28 10.94 23.38
C SER A 13 -26.88 10.73 22.85
N LEU A 14 -26.47 11.50 21.85
CA LEU A 14 -25.09 11.51 21.37
C LEU A 14 -24.29 12.54 22.17
N ALA A 15 -23.39 12.07 23.04
CA ALA A 15 -22.44 12.95 23.72
C ALA A 15 -21.19 13.09 22.86
N PHE A 16 -20.89 14.31 22.41
CA PHE A 16 -19.66 14.62 21.70
C PHE A 16 -18.51 14.87 22.69
N PRO A 17 -17.27 14.46 22.38
CA PRO A 17 -16.11 14.83 23.20
C PRO A 17 -15.96 16.35 23.30
N ALA A 18 -15.64 16.84 24.49
CA ALA A 18 -15.46 18.28 24.75
C ALA A 18 -14.19 18.87 24.11
N VAL A 19 -13.24 18.01 23.70
CA VAL A 19 -11.96 18.41 23.13
C VAL A 19 -11.94 18.07 21.64
N ALA A 20 -11.51 19.03 20.81
CA ALA A 20 -11.29 18.81 19.39
C ALA A 20 -10.14 17.80 19.16
N PRO A 21 -10.21 16.95 18.13
CA PRO A 21 -9.17 15.99 17.86
C PRO A 21 -7.91 16.66 17.31
N SER A 22 -6.75 16.04 17.54
CA SER A 22 -5.61 16.24 16.64
C SER A 22 -5.95 15.77 15.22
N ALA A 23 -5.32 16.38 14.22
CA ALA A 23 -5.48 15.98 12.83
C ALA A 23 -5.22 14.46 12.67
N GLY A 24 -6.15 13.75 12.01
CA GLY A 24 -6.05 12.31 11.75
C GLY A 24 -6.88 11.41 12.66
N ASN A 25 -7.55 11.95 13.69
CA ASN A 25 -8.51 11.16 14.47
C ASN A 25 -9.92 11.23 13.88
N PHE A 26 -10.71 10.19 14.12
CA PHE A 26 -12.09 10.06 13.65
C PHE A 26 -13.03 9.92 14.84
N LEU A 27 -14.25 10.43 14.69
CA LEU A 27 -15.27 10.29 15.72
C LEU A 27 -15.91 8.92 15.58
N THR A 28 -15.78 8.07 16.59
CA THR A 28 -16.35 6.71 16.60
C THR A 28 -17.38 6.58 17.72
N SER A 29 -18.52 5.95 17.44
CA SER A 29 -19.52 5.58 18.44
C SER A 29 -19.22 4.19 19.00
N ASP A 30 -19.31 4.00 20.31
CA ASP A 30 -19.43 2.65 20.88
C ASP A 30 -20.88 2.12 20.75
N THR A 31 -21.10 0.86 21.16
CA THR A 31 -22.43 0.24 21.17
C THR A 31 -23.41 0.87 22.16
N SER A 32 -22.93 1.77 23.02
CA SER A 32 -23.69 2.51 24.03
C SER A 32 -24.00 3.95 23.59
N GLY A 33 -23.62 4.35 22.37
CA GLY A 33 -23.89 5.68 21.82
C GLY A 33 -22.92 6.77 22.29
N GLN A 34 -21.84 6.41 22.98
CA GLN A 34 -20.79 7.37 23.33
C GLN A 34 -19.86 7.60 22.13
N MET A 35 -19.71 8.85 21.75
CA MET A 35 -18.78 9.24 20.71
C MET A 35 -17.41 9.52 21.35
N SER A 36 -16.36 8.87 20.87
CA SER A 36 -14.98 9.15 21.26
C SER A 36 -14.12 9.43 20.05
N TRP A 37 -13.13 10.32 20.19
CA TRP A 37 -12.09 10.44 19.18
C TRP A 37 -11.22 9.22 19.27
N SER A 38 -11.27 8.39 18.24
CA SER A 38 -10.37 7.28 18.07
C SER A 38 -9.39 7.62 16.97
N SER A 39 -8.09 7.48 17.25
CA SER A 39 -7.16 7.19 16.16
C SER A 39 -7.60 5.82 15.65
N THR A 40 -8.16 5.74 14.45
CA THR A 40 -8.57 4.45 13.88
C THR A 40 -7.45 3.44 14.12
N ALA A 41 -7.77 2.34 14.80
CA ALA A 41 -6.78 1.30 15.05
C ALA A 41 -6.15 0.90 13.70
N GLY A 42 -4.90 1.32 13.48
CA GLY A 42 -4.11 0.93 12.32
C GLY A 42 -3.67 2.02 11.33
N PHE A 43 -4.03 3.31 11.48
CA PHE A 43 -3.47 4.36 10.62
C PHE A 43 -2.92 5.53 11.46
N SER A 44 -1.58 5.58 11.59
CA SER A 44 -0.87 6.46 12.52
C SER A 44 -0.28 7.72 11.87
N SER A 45 -0.30 7.82 10.54
CA SER A 45 0.43 8.88 9.82
C SER A 45 -0.21 9.23 8.47
N THR A 46 -0.04 10.47 8.03
CA THR A 46 -0.55 11.00 6.75
C THR A 46 0.58 11.69 5.99
N THR A 47 0.63 11.55 4.66
CA THR A 47 1.60 12.30 3.85
C THR A 47 1.32 13.81 3.88
N THR A 48 2.36 14.62 4.07
CA THR A 48 2.31 16.09 4.03
C THR A 48 2.81 16.68 2.72
N ALA A 49 3.53 15.89 1.92
CA ALA A 49 3.97 16.20 0.57
C ALA A 49 4.16 14.90 -0.24
N ALA A 50 4.35 15.03 -1.55
CA ALA A 50 4.79 13.92 -2.38
C ALA A 50 6.18 13.43 -1.92
N MET A 51 6.43 12.12 -1.98
CA MET A 51 7.70 11.55 -1.55
C MET A 51 8.12 10.36 -2.40
N THR A 52 9.44 10.13 -2.44
CA THR A 52 10.04 8.96 -3.07
C THR A 52 10.77 8.13 -2.01
N VAL A 53 10.57 6.82 -2.04
CA VAL A 53 11.25 5.84 -1.17
C VAL A 53 12.00 4.86 -2.06
N TYR A 54 13.24 4.55 -1.73
CA TYR A 54 14.07 3.64 -2.51
C TYR A 54 14.20 2.27 -1.83
N VAL A 55 14.19 1.22 -2.65
CA VAL A 55 14.36 -0.19 -2.25
C VAL A 55 15.44 -0.85 -3.12
N ARG A 56 16.38 -1.56 -2.50
CA ARG A 56 17.45 -2.29 -3.18
C ARG A 56 17.83 -3.54 -2.39
N SER A 57 18.18 -4.63 -3.07
CA SER A 57 18.67 -5.87 -2.42
C SER A 57 19.97 -5.72 -1.62
N ASP A 58 20.78 -4.69 -1.88
CA ASP A 58 21.99 -4.34 -1.13
C ASP A 58 21.75 -3.19 -0.12
N GLY A 59 20.48 -2.87 0.16
CA GLY A 59 20.04 -1.91 1.18
C GLY A 59 19.99 -2.51 2.59
N SER A 60 19.30 -1.84 3.51
CA SER A 60 19.08 -2.33 4.87
C SER A 60 17.76 -1.85 5.45
N ASP A 61 16.98 -2.76 6.03
CA ASP A 61 15.70 -2.41 6.67
C ASP A 61 15.87 -1.80 8.08
N THR A 62 17.06 -1.91 8.65
CA THR A 62 17.35 -1.46 10.03
C THR A 62 18.13 -0.17 10.06
N THR A 63 19.07 0.04 9.13
CA THR A 63 20.02 1.16 9.16
C THR A 63 19.75 2.21 8.11
N CYS A 64 19.03 1.89 7.02
CA CYS A 64 18.69 2.85 5.99
C CYS A 64 17.36 3.56 6.28
N ASN A 65 17.20 4.76 5.73
CA ASN A 65 15.98 5.56 5.84
C ASN A 65 15.16 5.61 4.54
N GLY A 66 15.59 4.93 3.47
CA GLY A 66 14.91 4.88 2.17
C GLY A 66 15.01 6.16 1.34
N SER A 67 15.81 7.15 1.74
CA SER A 67 15.85 8.48 1.09
C SER A 67 16.68 8.54 -0.19
N ALA A 68 17.55 7.56 -0.45
CA ALA A 68 18.45 7.56 -1.61
C ALA A 68 18.57 6.17 -2.25
N ASN A 69 18.77 6.15 -3.57
CA ASN A 69 19.09 4.94 -4.33
C ASN A 69 20.56 4.52 -4.12
N ALA A 70 20.92 4.17 -2.88
CA ALA A 70 22.26 3.77 -2.49
C ALA A 70 22.23 2.50 -1.64
N SER A 71 23.33 1.74 -1.66
CA SER A 71 23.49 0.54 -0.83
C SER A 71 23.67 0.91 0.64
N VAL A 72 23.62 -0.11 1.52
CA VAL A 72 23.77 0.02 2.98
C VAL A 72 25.07 0.73 3.40
N THR A 73 26.10 0.78 2.55
CA THR A 73 27.36 1.48 2.86
C THR A 73 27.18 3.00 3.00
N SER A 74 26.06 3.55 2.52
CA SER A 74 25.72 4.98 2.61
C SER A 74 24.77 5.29 3.78
N ALA A 75 24.64 4.38 4.74
CA ALA A 75 23.76 4.56 5.89
C ALA A 75 24.07 5.87 6.66
N PRO A 76 23.03 6.61 7.11
CA PRO A 76 21.61 6.23 7.07
C PRO A 76 20.89 6.54 5.75
N ASN A 77 21.51 7.33 4.85
CA ASN A 77 20.90 7.80 3.61
C ASN A 77 21.07 6.77 2.48
N CYS A 78 20.35 5.66 2.59
CA CYS A 78 20.37 4.56 1.65
C CYS A 78 18.97 3.96 1.45
N ALA A 79 18.86 2.98 0.55
CA ALA A 79 17.61 2.31 0.25
C ALA A 79 17.25 1.27 1.32
N PHE A 80 15.96 1.04 1.53
CA PHE A 80 15.51 -0.14 2.28
C PHE A 80 15.87 -1.42 1.54
N MET A 81 16.01 -2.53 2.27
CA MET A 81 16.31 -3.83 1.66
C MET A 81 15.04 -4.47 1.08
N THR A 82 13.91 -4.33 1.77
CA THR A 82 12.65 -4.96 1.38
C THR A 82 11.57 -3.96 1.00
N LEU A 83 10.69 -4.39 0.08
CA LEU A 83 9.52 -3.62 -0.31
C LEU A 83 8.53 -3.45 0.85
N GLN A 84 8.38 -4.49 1.70
CA GLN A 84 7.50 -4.40 2.86
C GLN A 84 7.97 -3.32 3.85
N THR A 85 9.27 -3.22 4.16
CA THR A 85 9.76 -2.15 5.05
C THR A 85 9.53 -0.76 4.45
N ALA A 86 9.70 -0.58 3.14
CA ALA A 86 9.37 0.69 2.48
C ALA A 86 7.88 1.05 2.61
N LEU A 87 6.98 0.07 2.47
CA LEU A 87 5.54 0.25 2.69
C LEU A 87 5.23 0.56 4.16
N ASP A 88 5.87 -0.11 5.11
CA ASP A 88 5.67 0.10 6.55
C ASP A 88 6.14 1.50 6.99
N LYS A 89 7.20 2.02 6.37
CA LYS A 89 7.73 3.37 6.63
C LYS A 89 7.03 4.48 5.84
N THR A 90 6.29 4.13 4.79
CA THR A 90 5.42 5.05 4.08
C THR A 90 4.21 5.39 4.96
N PRO A 91 3.74 6.65 5.02
CA PRO A 91 2.58 6.99 5.80
C PRO A 91 1.34 6.19 5.42
N ASP A 92 0.48 5.96 6.40
CA ASP A 92 -0.69 5.10 6.27
C ASP A 92 -1.79 5.67 5.39
N ILE A 93 -1.96 6.99 5.46
CA ILE A 93 -2.93 7.75 4.66
C ILE A 93 -2.16 8.57 3.62
N LEU A 94 -2.43 8.30 2.34
CA LEU A 94 -1.82 9.00 1.23
C LEU A 94 -2.75 10.10 0.73
N LYS A 95 -2.34 11.34 0.96
CA LYS A 95 -2.94 12.56 0.39
C LYS A 95 -2.08 13.15 -0.74
N HIS A 96 -0.92 12.58 -0.97
CA HIS A 96 0.03 12.99 -2.00
C HIS A 96 0.60 11.73 -2.61
N THR A 97 1.05 11.81 -3.85
CA THR A 97 1.64 10.70 -4.57
C THR A 97 2.91 10.24 -3.85
N VAL A 98 2.96 8.93 -3.59
CA VAL A 98 4.15 8.26 -3.05
C VAL A 98 4.69 7.35 -4.13
N THR A 99 5.99 7.47 -4.41
CA THR A 99 6.68 6.59 -5.36
C THR A 99 7.68 5.73 -4.62
N ILE A 100 7.51 4.41 -4.69
CA ILE A 100 8.50 3.44 -4.21
C ILE A 100 9.30 2.97 -5.43
N LYS A 101 10.59 3.31 -5.47
CA LYS A 101 11.53 2.97 -6.55
C LYS A 101 12.38 1.78 -6.18
N ILE A 102 12.28 0.71 -6.97
CA ILE A 102 13.07 -0.51 -6.84
C ILE A 102 14.30 -0.37 -7.75
N GLY A 103 15.48 -0.23 -7.12
CA GLY A 103 16.74 0.06 -7.80
C GLY A 103 17.52 -1.18 -8.25
N THR A 104 17.25 -2.35 -7.66
CA THR A 104 17.88 -3.63 -8.01
C THR A 104 16.87 -4.77 -7.88
N THR A 105 17.20 -5.94 -8.42
CA THR A 105 16.35 -7.13 -8.27
C THR A 105 16.18 -7.49 -6.79
N LEU A 106 14.93 -7.64 -6.35
CA LEU A 106 14.57 -8.06 -5.00
C LEU A 106 14.27 -9.56 -4.98
N ASN A 107 14.75 -10.23 -3.96
CA ASN A 107 14.40 -11.62 -3.69
C ASN A 107 13.38 -11.64 -2.56
N ALA A 108 12.29 -12.36 -2.75
CA ALA A 108 11.30 -12.52 -1.70
C ALA A 108 11.94 -13.20 -0.47
N PRO A 109 11.63 -12.76 0.76
CA PRO A 109 12.07 -13.44 1.97
C PRO A 109 11.42 -14.83 2.04
N THR A 110 12.12 -15.84 2.58
CA THR A 110 11.82 -17.29 2.55
C THR A 110 10.53 -17.74 3.27
N ALA A 111 9.46 -16.96 3.25
CA ALA A 111 8.23 -17.19 4.01
C ALA A 111 7.03 -17.49 3.11
N ASN A 112 6.06 -18.24 3.65
CA ASN A 112 4.77 -18.54 3.02
C ASN A 112 3.79 -17.34 3.07
N ARG A 113 4.26 -16.15 2.70
CA ARG A 113 3.52 -14.88 2.80
C ARG A 113 3.74 -14.05 1.54
N PRO A 114 2.86 -13.07 1.24
CA PRO A 114 3.14 -12.09 0.21
C PRO A 114 4.47 -11.39 0.49
N MET A 115 5.28 -11.17 -0.54
CA MET A 115 6.51 -10.38 -0.44
C MET A 115 6.22 -8.91 -0.05
N ALA A 116 5.06 -8.39 -0.46
CA ALA A 116 4.56 -7.10 -0.01
C ALA A 116 3.04 -7.09 0.13
N ILE A 117 2.54 -6.45 1.18
CA ILE A 117 1.13 -6.17 1.41
C ILE A 117 0.92 -4.67 1.38
N VAL A 118 0.19 -4.21 0.37
CA VAL A 118 -0.19 -2.81 0.21
C VAL A 118 -1.51 -2.60 0.96
N ASN A 119 -1.39 -2.03 2.16
CA ASN A 119 -2.53 -1.67 3.01
C ASN A 119 -2.48 -0.18 3.38
N LYS A 120 -2.71 0.68 2.38
CA LYS A 120 -2.66 2.14 2.52
C LYS A 120 -3.99 2.75 2.14
N LEU A 121 -4.45 3.72 2.92
CA LEU A 121 -5.64 4.47 2.58
C LEU A 121 -5.26 5.58 1.59
N ILE A 122 -5.65 5.43 0.34
CA ILE A 122 -5.36 6.40 -0.72
C ILE A 122 -6.59 7.27 -0.91
N THR A 123 -6.48 8.56 -0.58
CA THR A 123 -7.61 9.50 -0.57
C THR A 123 -7.41 10.55 -1.66
N ALA A 124 -8.47 10.92 -2.40
CA ALA A 124 -8.44 11.95 -3.44
C ALA A 124 -8.27 13.40 -2.91
N ALA A 125 -7.57 13.57 -1.80
CA ALA A 125 -7.26 14.88 -1.25
C ALA A 125 -6.00 15.46 -1.92
N ASN A 126 -5.91 16.78 -1.99
CA ASN A 126 -4.70 17.57 -2.31
C ASN A 126 -4.03 17.38 -3.68
N GLU A 127 -4.47 16.45 -4.54
CA GLU A 127 -3.98 16.33 -5.93
C GLU A 127 -5.14 16.37 -6.93
N THR A 128 -4.98 17.16 -8.01
CA THR A 128 -6.00 17.36 -9.05
C THR A 128 -6.42 16.06 -9.75
N LEU A 129 -5.50 15.10 -9.89
CA LEU A 129 -5.76 13.78 -10.48
C LEU A 129 -5.95 12.67 -9.42
N GLY A 130 -5.92 13.04 -8.14
CA GLY A 130 -5.85 12.10 -7.02
C GLY A 130 -4.44 11.51 -6.82
N PRO A 131 -4.00 11.30 -5.58
CA PRO A 131 -2.70 10.71 -5.31
C PRO A 131 -2.69 9.23 -5.66
N MET A 132 -1.52 8.74 -6.05
CA MET A 132 -1.27 7.31 -6.26
C MET A 132 -0.17 6.79 -5.34
N LEU A 133 -0.24 5.50 -5.02
CA LEU A 133 0.94 4.76 -4.57
C LEU A 133 1.56 4.08 -5.78
N ILE A 134 2.65 4.65 -6.28
CA ILE A 134 3.39 4.11 -7.41
C ILE A 134 4.46 3.17 -6.87
N ILE A 135 4.45 1.91 -7.31
CA ILE A 135 5.58 0.99 -7.12
C ILE A 135 6.18 0.80 -8.50
N GLU A 136 7.38 1.32 -8.69
CA GLU A 136 8.09 1.26 -9.96
C GLU A 136 9.50 0.74 -9.79
N GLY A 137 10.02 0.08 -10.81
CA GLY A 137 11.44 -0.22 -10.86
C GLY A 137 11.77 -1.26 -11.89
N ASN A 138 12.95 -1.11 -12.49
CA ASN A 138 13.43 -1.93 -13.59
C ASN A 138 14.04 -3.27 -13.11
N GLY A 139 14.00 -3.53 -11.80
CA GLY A 139 14.50 -4.74 -11.16
C GLY A 139 13.45 -5.85 -11.14
N GLY A 140 13.91 -7.10 -11.24
CA GLY A 140 13.03 -8.25 -11.02
C GLY A 140 12.61 -8.35 -9.55
N MET A 141 11.40 -8.78 -9.27
CA MET A 141 10.98 -9.27 -7.97
C MET A 141 10.70 -10.75 -8.11
N GLN A 142 11.51 -11.57 -7.45
CA GLN A 142 11.53 -13.02 -7.70
C GLN A 142 11.36 -13.78 -6.40
N ALA A 143 10.61 -14.88 -6.43
CA ALA A 143 10.74 -15.87 -5.37
C ALA A 143 12.06 -16.64 -5.55
N LEU A 144 12.74 -16.95 -4.45
CA LEU A 144 13.91 -17.84 -4.46
C LEU A 144 13.47 -19.27 -4.86
N SER A 145 14.40 -20.08 -5.35
CA SER A 145 14.11 -21.41 -5.90
C SER A 145 13.62 -22.46 -4.88
N ASN A 146 13.60 -22.14 -3.58
CA ASN A 146 13.25 -23.03 -2.47
C ASN A 146 11.91 -22.69 -1.78
N PHE A 147 11.03 -21.93 -2.43
CA PHE A 147 9.78 -21.50 -1.82
C PHE A 147 8.74 -22.61 -1.65
N GLN A 148 8.05 -22.57 -0.50
CA GLN A 148 6.93 -23.43 -0.16
C GLN A 148 5.71 -23.12 -1.04
N ALA A 149 4.82 -24.10 -1.23
CA ALA A 149 3.53 -23.89 -1.88
C ALA A 149 2.72 -22.83 -1.11
N GLY A 150 2.48 -21.66 -1.72
CA GLY A 150 1.69 -20.59 -1.08
C GLY A 150 2.24 -19.15 -1.22
N ALA A 151 3.47 -18.95 -1.70
CA ALA A 151 4.03 -17.59 -1.81
C ALA A 151 3.50 -16.76 -2.98
N SER A 152 3.19 -15.50 -2.69
CA SER A 152 2.69 -14.49 -3.63
C SER A 152 3.61 -13.26 -3.67
N GLY A 153 3.55 -12.51 -4.76
CA GLY A 153 4.35 -11.28 -4.91
C GLY A 153 3.74 -10.13 -4.11
N ILE A 154 2.80 -9.40 -4.72
CA ILE A 154 2.16 -8.24 -4.12
C ILE A 154 0.69 -8.53 -3.83
N LEU A 155 0.25 -8.30 -2.59
CA LEU A 155 -1.16 -8.29 -2.21
C LEU A 155 -1.62 -6.85 -2.03
N ILE A 156 -2.70 -6.46 -2.72
CA ILE A 156 -3.30 -5.13 -2.64
C ILE A 156 -4.62 -5.25 -1.86
N SER A 157 -4.68 -4.63 -0.69
CA SER A 157 -5.85 -4.72 0.20
C SER A 157 -6.97 -3.77 -0.20
N LYS A 158 -8.17 -4.02 0.35
CA LYS A 158 -9.41 -3.25 0.12
C LYS A 158 -9.30 -1.73 0.34
N ALA A 159 -8.41 -1.28 1.21
CA ALA A 159 -8.22 0.15 1.49
C ALA A 159 -7.42 0.86 0.37
N SER A 160 -6.63 0.10 -0.39
CA SER A 160 -5.65 0.60 -1.35
C SER A 160 -6.27 0.77 -2.74
N ARG A 161 -6.90 1.92 -2.99
CA ARG A 161 -7.72 2.21 -4.19
C ARG A 161 -7.05 3.08 -5.26
N GLY A 162 -5.74 2.99 -5.38
CA GLY A 162 -4.93 3.82 -6.29
C GLY A 162 -3.49 3.35 -6.36
N VAL A 163 -3.30 2.03 -6.43
CA VAL A 163 -1.96 1.42 -6.51
C VAL A 163 -1.56 1.32 -7.97
N TYR A 164 -0.43 1.90 -8.32
CA TYR A 164 0.09 1.87 -9.69
C TYR A 164 1.38 1.06 -9.75
N LEU A 165 1.33 -0.08 -10.43
CA LEU A 165 2.46 -0.98 -10.65
C LEU A 165 3.06 -0.72 -12.03
N LYS A 166 4.30 -0.20 -12.07
CA LYS A 166 4.92 0.31 -13.28
C LYS A 166 6.31 -0.26 -13.53
N ASN A 167 6.60 -0.67 -14.76
CA ASN A 167 7.91 -1.18 -15.17
C ASN A 167 8.39 -2.41 -14.37
N LEU A 168 7.50 -3.14 -13.71
CA LEU A 168 7.86 -4.22 -12.79
C LEU A 168 7.98 -5.57 -13.51
N ASN A 169 8.91 -6.40 -13.06
CA ASN A 169 9.00 -7.81 -13.47
C ASN A 169 8.83 -8.70 -12.24
N LEU A 170 7.65 -9.26 -12.02
CA LEU A 170 7.41 -10.23 -10.95
C LEU A 170 7.41 -11.62 -11.56
N ASN A 171 8.36 -12.46 -11.15
CA ASN A 171 8.48 -13.80 -11.71
C ASN A 171 8.68 -14.87 -10.61
N ALA A 172 8.56 -16.13 -11.03
CA ALA A 172 8.83 -17.31 -10.20
C ALA A 172 7.98 -17.44 -8.91
N PHE A 173 6.85 -16.74 -8.78
CA PHE A 173 5.96 -16.90 -7.62
C PHE A 173 5.15 -18.20 -7.70
N PRO A 174 5.17 -19.06 -6.66
CA PRO A 174 4.42 -20.33 -6.67
C PRO A 174 2.90 -20.18 -6.72
N GLU A 175 2.34 -19.11 -6.14
CA GLU A 175 0.89 -18.86 -6.18
C GLU A 175 0.55 -17.76 -7.16
N THR A 176 0.69 -16.51 -6.71
CA THR A 176 0.14 -15.35 -7.41
C THR A 176 1.17 -14.23 -7.48
N ALA A 177 1.47 -13.70 -8.65
CA ALA A 177 2.40 -12.56 -8.73
C ALA A 177 1.76 -11.28 -8.16
N VAL A 178 0.51 -10.96 -8.53
CA VAL A 178 -0.27 -9.87 -7.90
C VAL A 178 -1.67 -10.33 -7.53
N ASP A 179 -2.07 -10.17 -6.27
CA ASP A 179 -3.42 -10.41 -5.77
C ASP A 179 -4.10 -9.07 -5.41
N VAL A 180 -5.18 -8.72 -6.09
CA VAL A 180 -5.96 -7.51 -5.86
C VAL A 180 -7.21 -7.87 -5.06
N ASP A 181 -7.12 -7.78 -3.74
CA ASP A 181 -8.17 -8.22 -2.81
C ASP A 181 -9.01 -7.04 -2.32
N GLY A 182 -9.98 -6.64 -3.15
CA GLY A 182 -10.92 -5.54 -2.88
C GLY A 182 -10.37 -4.13 -3.13
N GLY A 183 -9.08 -4.00 -3.47
CA GLY A 183 -8.41 -2.74 -3.81
C GLY A 183 -8.52 -2.37 -5.29
N VAL A 184 -7.78 -1.35 -5.72
CA VAL A 184 -7.69 -0.94 -7.13
C VAL A 184 -6.22 -0.85 -7.54
N ALA A 185 -5.87 -1.59 -8.59
CA ALA A 185 -4.53 -1.68 -9.13
C ALA A 185 -4.51 -1.28 -10.61
N LEU A 186 -3.57 -0.41 -10.97
CA LEU A 186 -3.24 -0.06 -12.34
C LEU A 186 -1.90 -0.69 -12.71
N PHE A 187 -1.76 -1.12 -13.95
CA PHE A 187 -0.58 -1.82 -14.43
C PHE A 187 -0.06 -1.18 -15.71
N GLU A 188 1.20 -0.77 -15.74
CA GLU A 188 1.85 -0.22 -16.93
C GLU A 188 3.20 -0.91 -17.14
N ASN A 189 3.47 -1.32 -18.38
CA ASN A 189 4.76 -1.87 -18.82
C ASN A 189 5.36 -2.91 -17.84
N SER A 190 4.51 -3.80 -17.29
CA SER A 190 4.90 -4.75 -16.26
C SER A 190 4.68 -6.19 -16.74
N TYR A 191 5.58 -7.07 -16.31
CA TYR A 191 5.54 -8.51 -16.58
C TYR A 191 5.23 -9.27 -15.29
N PHE A 192 4.23 -10.15 -15.33
CA PHE A 192 3.79 -10.97 -14.20
C PHE A 192 3.78 -12.44 -14.59
N ALA A 193 4.65 -13.23 -13.97
CA ALA A 193 4.73 -14.67 -14.13
C ALA A 193 4.68 -15.37 -12.77
N ALA A 194 3.70 -16.25 -12.59
CA ALA A 194 3.54 -17.10 -11.43
C ALA A 194 3.02 -18.48 -11.87
N ASN A 195 3.20 -19.49 -11.02
CA ASN A 195 2.83 -20.86 -11.38
C ASN A 195 1.32 -21.08 -11.43
N ARG A 196 0.52 -20.36 -10.61
CA ARG A 196 -0.95 -20.45 -10.66
C ARG A 196 -1.59 -19.24 -11.32
N ASN A 197 -1.38 -18.03 -10.77
CA ASN A 197 -2.07 -16.83 -11.26
C ASN A 197 -1.09 -15.66 -11.44
N SER A 198 -0.90 -15.17 -12.65
CA SER A 198 -0.12 -13.94 -12.84
C SER A 198 -0.76 -12.74 -12.13
N VAL A 199 -2.06 -12.54 -12.33
CA VAL A 199 -2.85 -11.53 -11.61
C VAL A 199 -4.15 -12.19 -11.16
N LYS A 200 -4.47 -12.05 -9.88
CA LYS A 200 -5.73 -12.49 -9.28
C LYS A 200 -6.50 -11.26 -8.80
N VAL A 201 -7.80 -11.25 -8.98
CA VAL A 201 -8.69 -10.19 -8.50
C VAL A 201 -9.81 -10.84 -7.69
N SER A 202 -9.99 -10.41 -6.44
CA SER A 202 -11.01 -10.95 -5.53
C SER A 202 -11.74 -9.86 -4.76
N ARG A 203 -12.88 -10.22 -4.15
CA ARG A 203 -13.67 -9.38 -3.22
C ARG A 203 -14.03 -7.99 -3.76
N GLY A 204 -14.32 -7.91 -5.06
CA GLY A 204 -14.68 -6.66 -5.73
C GLY A 204 -13.49 -5.74 -6.03
N GLY A 205 -12.27 -6.28 -6.04
CA GLY A 205 -11.10 -5.56 -6.51
C GLY A 205 -11.18 -5.22 -7.99
N ILE A 206 -10.35 -4.26 -8.41
CA ILE A 206 -10.25 -3.82 -9.81
C ILE A 206 -8.79 -3.88 -10.24
N ALA A 207 -8.55 -4.47 -11.41
CA ALA A 207 -7.26 -4.46 -12.09
C ALA A 207 -7.44 -3.80 -13.46
N GLN A 208 -6.67 -2.75 -13.74
CA GLN A 208 -6.68 -2.06 -15.03
C GLN A 208 -5.30 -2.10 -15.67
N PHE A 209 -5.23 -2.62 -16.90
CA PHE A 209 -4.01 -2.68 -17.68
C PHE A 209 -3.96 -1.46 -18.62
N ILE A 210 -2.90 -0.66 -18.48
CA ILE A 210 -2.66 0.54 -19.27
C ILE A 210 -1.71 0.17 -20.40
N GLY A 211 -2.22 0.19 -21.62
CA GLY A 211 -1.42 0.01 -22.83
C GLY A 211 -0.81 1.33 -23.27
N ASN A 212 0.46 1.31 -23.69
CA ASN A 212 1.05 2.42 -24.43
C ASN A 212 0.51 2.38 -25.86
N SER A 213 -0.49 3.22 -26.17
CA SER A 213 -0.85 3.48 -27.56
C SER A 213 0.32 4.19 -28.24
N HIS A 214 1.19 3.44 -28.91
CA HIS A 214 2.10 4.03 -29.88
C HIS A 214 1.22 4.41 -31.07
N SER A 215 1.02 5.71 -31.29
CA SER A 215 0.60 6.21 -32.59
C SER A 215 1.69 5.84 -33.58
N MET A 216 1.40 4.87 -34.45
CA MET A 216 2.18 4.60 -35.65
C MET A 216 2.12 5.79 -36.60
#